data_AF-A0A2D7NCC6-F1
#
_entry.id   AF-A0A2D7NCC6-F1
#
_cell.length_a   1.000
_cell.length_b   1.000
_cell.length_c   1.000
_cell.angle_alpha   90.00
_cell.angle_beta   90.00
_cell.angle_gamma   90.00
#
_symmetry.space_group_name_H-M   'P 1'
#
loop_
_entity.id
_entity.type
_entity.pdbx_description
1 polymer ?
#
loop_
_entity_poly.entity_id
_entity_poly.type
_entity_poly.pdbx_seq_one_letter_code
_entity_poly.pdbx_strand_id
1 'polypeptide(L)'
;MNQKKWTYFKDCLPHKNGEFSKRNWGTQLHSLCSYQGKIKPSIAYHLLEIFSKKGEIVSDPFSGSGTIPLEASIAGRIPIANDLSDMAVALTNAKIGVTSNQGCEKIIEDLEKWLAKRKISKKTKKDTNNVSFNKNISEYFESETLSSILKARDYFIESKDLEDANWCLVFSSMLHILHGNRPYALSRRSHPLTPYAPSGDFIKKDLINHLQTKVFKSLSYKQKLPLNKEFEVIQENVLSISKAQKRVADCIITSPPFASSTRFYMTNWMRFWFSGWGIDDFNDAKKSFIESKKKEGMNIYKDIFLELKPTLKTGGNLVLHVGKNSKVDMGAKLIEIDFPGFSFVDKFTESVAFSEKHGVKDKGSTVAHQYIVYENS
;
A
#
# COMPACT_ATOMS: atom_id res chain seq x y z
N MET A 1 6.54 18.17 17.25
CA MET A 1 5.33 18.70 16.56
C MET A 1 5.39 20.22 16.40
N ASN A 2 5.05 20.76 15.23
CA ASN A 2 4.84 22.20 15.00
C ASN A 2 3.39 22.59 15.33
N GLN A 3 3.17 23.18 16.50
CA GLN A 3 1.83 23.50 17.01
C GLN A 3 1.02 24.46 16.13
N LYS A 4 1.68 25.45 15.51
CA LYS A 4 1.01 26.40 14.61
C LYS A 4 0.48 25.69 13.36
N LYS A 5 1.31 24.84 12.73
CA LYS A 5 0.89 24.05 11.57
C LYS A 5 -0.19 23.03 11.93
N TRP A 6 -0.11 22.41 13.12
CA TRP A 6 -1.13 21.47 13.58
C TRP A 6 -2.49 22.14 13.79
N THR A 7 -2.51 23.28 14.47
CA THR A 7 -3.73 24.10 14.66
C THR A 7 -4.32 24.50 13.31
N TYR A 8 -3.50 25.03 12.39
CA TYR A 8 -3.93 25.36 11.04
C TYR A 8 -4.50 24.15 10.27
N PHE A 9 -3.91 22.96 10.40
CA PHE A 9 -4.41 21.76 9.76
C PHE A 9 -5.81 21.39 10.24
N LYS A 10 -6.06 21.49 11.55
CA LYS A 10 -7.36 21.22 12.17
C LYS A 10 -8.42 22.24 11.76
N ASP A 11 -8.06 23.52 11.77
CA ASP A 11 -9.01 24.62 11.56
C ASP A 11 -9.33 24.83 10.08
N CYS A 12 -8.32 24.69 9.21
CA CYS A 12 -8.43 25.07 7.80
C CYS A 12 -8.52 23.86 6.84
N LEU A 13 -8.25 22.63 7.30
CA LEU A 13 -8.28 21.41 6.47
C LEU A 13 -7.56 21.59 5.11
N PRO A 14 -6.27 21.99 5.09
CA PRO A 14 -5.59 22.42 3.86
C PRO A 14 -5.56 21.34 2.77
N HIS A 15 -5.60 20.06 3.11
CA HIS A 15 -5.71 18.92 2.17
C HIS A 15 -7.04 18.86 1.40
N LYS A 16 -8.03 19.65 1.78
CA LYS A 16 -9.32 19.81 1.09
C LYS A 16 -9.41 21.07 0.23
N ASN A 17 -8.40 21.93 0.23
CA ASN A 17 -8.43 23.22 -0.47
C ASN A 17 -7.45 23.27 -1.65
N GLY A 18 -7.78 24.10 -2.65
CA GLY A 18 -6.92 24.37 -3.81
C GLY A 18 -6.40 23.11 -4.51
N GLU A 19 -5.12 23.10 -4.86
CA GLU A 19 -4.46 21.97 -5.50
C GLU A 19 -4.47 20.69 -4.65
N PHE A 20 -4.32 20.81 -3.32
CA PHE A 20 -4.27 19.67 -2.41
C PHE A 20 -5.58 18.90 -2.32
N SER A 21 -6.71 19.53 -2.71
CA SER A 21 -8.03 18.91 -2.79
C SER A 21 -8.09 17.80 -3.86
N LYS A 22 -7.27 17.89 -4.91
CA LYS A 22 -7.30 16.95 -6.04
C LYS A 22 -6.98 15.53 -5.56
N ARG A 23 -7.76 14.56 -6.05
CA ARG A 23 -7.57 13.13 -5.74
C ARG A 23 -6.22 12.59 -6.21
N ASN A 24 -5.67 13.18 -7.27
CA ASN A 24 -4.38 12.86 -7.87
C ASN A 24 -3.31 13.92 -7.58
N TRP A 25 -3.46 14.72 -6.53
CA TRP A 25 -2.41 15.63 -6.09
C TRP A 25 -1.12 14.86 -5.76
N GLY A 26 0.04 15.49 -6.01
CA GLY A 26 1.37 14.89 -5.86
C GLY A 26 1.82 14.16 -7.12
N THR A 27 2.82 13.30 -6.97
CA THR A 27 3.39 12.53 -8.09
C THR A 27 2.45 11.44 -8.60
N GLN A 28 2.45 11.21 -9.91
CA GLN A 28 1.74 10.11 -10.57
C GLN A 28 2.24 8.73 -10.10
N LEU A 29 3.41 8.67 -9.47
CA LEU A 29 3.95 7.45 -8.86
C LEU A 29 3.07 6.92 -7.71
N HIS A 30 2.21 7.76 -7.10
CA HIS A 30 1.15 7.29 -6.19
C HIS A 30 0.14 6.35 -6.85
N SER A 31 0.11 6.30 -8.17
CA SER A 31 -0.71 5.40 -9.00
C SER A 31 0.14 4.35 -9.73
N LEU A 32 1.34 4.03 -9.22
CA LEU A 32 2.17 2.93 -9.73
C LEU A 32 1.37 1.63 -9.79
N CYS A 33 0.74 1.26 -8.69
CA CYS A 33 -0.25 0.19 -8.66
C CYS A 33 -1.47 0.65 -7.86
N SER A 34 -2.65 0.23 -8.31
CA SER A 34 -3.90 0.58 -7.65
C SER A 34 -3.95 -0.16 -6.32
N TYR A 35 -4.29 0.56 -5.24
CA TYR A 35 -4.26 0.02 -3.88
C TYR A 35 -5.40 0.64 -3.08
N GLN A 36 -6.26 -0.21 -2.52
CA GLN A 36 -7.40 0.22 -1.71
C GLN A 36 -6.94 0.57 -0.29
N GLY A 37 -7.56 1.58 0.32
CA GLY A 37 -7.26 1.96 1.71
C GLY A 37 -6.01 2.82 1.90
N LYS A 38 -5.37 3.30 0.81
CA LYS A 38 -4.23 4.21 0.93
C LYS A 38 -4.64 5.59 1.47
N ILE A 39 -3.78 6.18 2.30
CA ILE A 39 -3.90 7.58 2.71
C ILE A 39 -3.73 8.51 1.49
N LYS A 40 -4.40 9.67 1.51
CA LYS A 40 -4.25 10.67 0.45
C LYS A 40 -2.85 11.31 0.53
N PRO A 41 -2.12 11.47 -0.59
CA PRO A 41 -0.79 12.08 -0.57
C PRO A 41 -0.74 13.48 0.08
N SER A 42 -1.76 14.32 -0.13
CA SER A 42 -1.78 15.64 0.49
C SER A 42 -1.93 15.61 2.02
N ILE A 43 -2.62 14.60 2.56
CA ILE A 43 -2.66 14.39 4.01
C ILE A 43 -1.26 14.00 4.50
N ALA A 44 -0.61 13.03 3.85
CA ALA A 44 0.74 12.61 4.20
C ALA A 44 1.73 13.78 4.17
N TYR A 45 1.69 14.61 3.12
CA TYR A 45 2.49 15.83 3.00
C TYR A 45 2.31 16.78 4.21
N HIS A 46 1.07 17.10 4.58
CA HIS A 46 0.83 18.00 5.70
C HIS A 46 1.27 17.38 7.04
N LEU A 47 1.02 16.10 7.27
CA LEU A 47 1.47 15.42 8.49
C LEU A 47 3.01 15.44 8.60
N LEU A 48 3.73 15.19 7.51
CA LEU A 48 5.19 15.31 7.49
C LEU A 48 5.65 16.73 7.84
N GLU A 49 4.99 17.76 7.31
CA GLU A 49 5.32 19.16 7.59
C GLU A 49 5.03 19.60 9.03
N ILE A 50 4.11 18.92 9.71
CA ILE A 50 3.73 19.18 11.10
C ILE A 50 4.62 18.41 12.08
N PHE A 51 4.87 17.13 11.80
CA PHE A 51 5.43 16.19 12.77
C PHE A 51 6.90 15.88 12.55
N SER A 52 7.51 16.30 11.43
CA SER A 52 8.94 16.15 11.16
C SER A 52 9.58 17.34 10.46
N LYS A 53 10.92 17.33 10.42
CA LYS A 53 11.78 18.27 9.70
C LYS A 53 12.57 17.54 8.62
N LYS A 54 13.09 18.30 7.65
CA LYS A 54 14.02 17.77 6.65
C LYS A 54 15.22 17.11 7.33
N GLY A 55 15.63 15.95 6.84
CA GLY A 55 16.72 15.14 7.41
C GLY A 55 16.30 14.19 8.54
N GLU A 56 15.11 14.37 9.14
CA GLU A 56 14.62 13.46 10.18
C GLU A 56 14.13 12.13 9.61
N ILE A 57 14.16 11.10 10.45
CA ILE A 57 13.73 9.74 10.15
C ILE A 57 12.24 9.61 10.45
N VAL A 58 11.45 9.20 9.46
CA VAL A 58 10.00 9.02 9.58
C VAL A 58 9.64 7.57 9.32
N SER A 59 9.03 6.91 10.30
CA SER A 59 8.60 5.52 10.16
C SER A 59 7.10 5.39 9.88
N ASP A 60 6.75 4.50 8.95
CA ASP A 60 5.39 4.03 8.68
C ASP A 60 5.35 2.50 8.83
N PRO A 61 4.94 1.98 10.01
CA PRO A 61 4.92 0.54 10.28
C PRO A 61 3.84 -0.24 9.52
N PHE A 62 2.89 0.47 8.87
CA PHE A 62 1.81 -0.09 8.04
C PHE A 62 1.80 0.60 6.67
N SER A 63 2.97 0.57 6.01
CA SER A 63 3.25 1.38 4.83
C SER A 63 2.32 1.15 3.65
N GLY A 64 1.77 -0.06 3.52
CA GLY A 64 0.83 -0.42 2.47
C GLY A 64 1.39 -0.09 1.08
N SER A 65 0.74 0.83 0.35
CA SER A 65 1.25 1.23 -0.97
C SER A 65 2.47 2.14 -0.94
N GLY A 66 2.98 2.53 0.24
CA GLY A 66 4.14 3.40 0.39
C GLY A 66 3.85 4.88 0.15
N THR A 67 2.67 5.38 0.53
CA THR A 67 2.33 6.81 0.33
C THR A 67 3.11 7.72 1.26
N ILE A 68 3.16 7.43 2.57
CA ILE A 68 3.92 8.22 3.54
C ILE A 68 5.43 8.11 3.26
N PRO A 69 6.01 6.91 3.04
CA PRO A 69 7.43 6.78 2.67
C PRO A 69 7.83 7.58 1.43
N LEU A 70 7.00 7.57 0.38
CA LEU A 70 7.28 8.33 -0.85
C LEU A 70 7.24 9.85 -0.61
N GLU A 71 6.22 10.35 0.08
CA GLU A 71 6.13 11.78 0.40
C GLU A 71 7.25 12.21 1.36
N ALA A 72 7.63 11.37 2.33
CA ALA A 72 8.74 11.61 3.23
C ALA A 72 10.06 11.74 2.44
N SER A 73 10.33 10.80 1.54
CA SER A 73 11.50 10.84 0.65
C SER A 73 11.52 12.12 -0.19
N ILE A 74 10.41 12.46 -0.87
CA ILE A 74 10.32 13.68 -1.71
C ILE A 74 10.56 14.94 -0.88
N ALA A 75 10.05 14.97 0.35
CA ALA A 75 10.19 16.09 1.27
C ALA A 75 11.55 16.12 2.00
N GLY A 76 12.50 15.26 1.60
CA GLY A 76 13.87 15.21 2.13
C GLY A 76 13.98 14.65 3.54
N ARG A 77 13.06 13.79 3.97
CA ARG A 77 13.16 12.95 5.18
C ARG A 77 13.76 11.59 4.82
N ILE A 78 14.17 10.82 5.82
CA ILE A 78 14.65 9.43 5.65
C ILE A 78 13.49 8.48 6.01
N PRO A 79 12.82 7.86 5.03
CA PRO A 79 11.70 6.99 5.33
C PRO A 79 12.15 5.61 5.84
N ILE A 80 11.45 5.13 6.86
CA ILE A 80 11.40 3.71 7.23
C ILE A 80 9.99 3.22 6.91
N ALA A 81 9.88 2.12 6.18
CA ALA A 81 8.60 1.53 5.82
C ALA A 81 8.57 0.06 6.23
N ASN A 82 7.49 -0.36 6.88
CA ASN A 82 7.23 -1.76 7.13
C ASN A 82 5.86 -2.17 6.60
N ASP A 83 5.74 -3.39 6.11
CA ASP A 83 4.44 -4.04 5.91
C ASP A 83 4.59 -5.57 5.96
N LEU A 84 3.53 -6.26 6.36
CA LEU A 84 3.51 -7.73 6.35
C LEU A 84 3.47 -8.28 4.91
N SER A 85 2.89 -7.53 3.97
CA SER A 85 2.64 -7.99 2.60
C SER A 85 3.84 -7.77 1.67
N ASP A 86 4.32 -8.84 1.02
CA ASP A 86 5.32 -8.77 -0.07
C ASP A 86 4.92 -7.75 -1.15
N MET A 87 3.62 -7.68 -1.46
CA MET A 87 3.11 -6.71 -2.44
C MET A 87 3.32 -5.27 -1.94
N ALA A 88 2.95 -4.98 -0.70
CA ALA A 88 3.11 -3.63 -0.11
C ALA A 88 4.59 -3.21 -0.06
N VAL A 89 5.45 -4.15 0.34
CA VAL A 89 6.90 -3.98 0.37
C VAL A 89 7.46 -3.71 -1.04
N ALA A 90 7.08 -4.51 -2.03
CA ALA A 90 7.49 -4.28 -3.43
C ALA A 90 6.99 -2.93 -3.95
N LEU A 91 5.74 -2.53 -3.68
CA LEU A 91 5.24 -1.21 -4.09
C LEU A 91 6.04 -0.08 -3.46
N THR A 92 6.40 -0.21 -2.18
CA THR A 92 7.15 0.81 -1.46
C THR A 92 8.58 0.89 -1.99
N ASN A 93 9.29 -0.23 -2.10
CA ASN A 93 10.66 -0.25 -2.63
C ASN A 93 10.72 0.23 -4.08
N ALA A 94 9.74 -0.13 -4.93
CA ALA A 94 9.63 0.41 -6.29
C ALA A 94 9.54 1.95 -6.33
N LYS A 95 8.95 2.57 -5.32
CA LYS A 95 8.72 4.02 -5.26
C LYS A 95 9.93 4.79 -4.75
N ILE A 96 10.62 4.28 -3.74
CA ILE A 96 11.69 5.00 -3.04
C ILE A 96 13.09 4.44 -3.33
N GLY A 97 13.20 3.17 -3.70
CA GLY A 97 14.46 2.48 -3.99
C GLY A 97 15.13 2.94 -5.27
N VAL A 98 16.39 2.55 -5.47
CA VAL A 98 17.20 3.00 -6.62
C VAL A 98 16.85 2.16 -7.85
N THR A 99 16.35 2.81 -8.90
CA THR A 99 15.87 2.15 -10.12
C THR A 99 16.54 2.75 -11.37
N SER A 100 16.80 1.94 -12.38
CA SER A 100 17.33 2.38 -13.67
C SER A 100 16.54 1.78 -14.85
N ASN A 101 16.61 2.42 -16.01
CA ASN A 101 16.03 1.88 -17.24
C ASN A 101 16.65 0.51 -17.55
N GLN A 102 17.98 0.43 -17.55
CA GLN A 102 18.72 -0.81 -17.84
C GLN A 102 18.38 -1.96 -16.88
N GLY A 103 18.23 -1.68 -15.58
CA GLY A 103 17.85 -2.69 -14.60
C GLY A 103 16.45 -3.24 -14.87
N CYS A 104 15.49 -2.37 -15.16
CA CYS A 104 14.13 -2.78 -15.49
C CYS A 104 14.04 -3.49 -16.86
N GLU A 105 14.78 -3.03 -17.87
CA GLU A 105 14.88 -3.64 -19.19
C GLU A 105 15.35 -5.09 -19.09
N LYS A 106 16.44 -5.33 -18.34
CA LYS A 106 16.98 -6.67 -18.13
C LYS A 106 15.93 -7.64 -17.56
N ILE A 107 15.17 -7.20 -16.57
CA ILE A 107 14.12 -8.02 -15.93
C ILE A 107 12.99 -8.34 -16.93
N ILE A 108 12.61 -7.36 -17.75
CA ILE A 108 11.60 -7.55 -18.79
C ILE A 108 12.10 -8.51 -19.88
N GLU A 109 13.35 -8.40 -20.32
CA GLU A 109 13.96 -9.32 -21.29
C GLU A 109 14.04 -10.76 -20.75
N ASP A 110 14.39 -10.91 -19.47
CA ASP A 110 14.45 -12.21 -18.83
C ASP A 110 13.05 -12.83 -18.68
N LEU A 111 12.04 -12.02 -18.37
CA LEU A 111 10.64 -12.42 -18.43
C LEU A 111 10.23 -12.83 -19.85
N GLU A 112 10.57 -12.07 -20.88
CA GLU A 112 10.22 -12.40 -22.27
C GLU A 112 10.84 -13.76 -22.70
N LYS A 113 12.12 -13.99 -22.39
CA LYS A 113 12.79 -15.29 -22.61
C LYS A 113 12.09 -16.41 -21.84
N TRP A 114 11.62 -16.14 -20.62
CA TRP A 114 10.86 -17.09 -19.81
C TRP A 114 9.53 -17.46 -20.47
N LEU A 115 8.75 -16.46 -20.92
CA LEU A 115 7.46 -16.65 -21.59
C LEU A 115 7.61 -17.53 -22.85
N ALA A 116 8.69 -17.36 -23.61
CA ALA A 116 8.95 -18.13 -24.82
C ALA A 116 9.30 -19.61 -24.54
N LYS A 117 10.09 -19.88 -23.49
CA LYS A 117 10.72 -21.21 -23.28
C LYS A 117 9.98 -22.09 -22.28
N ARG A 118 9.33 -21.51 -21.27
CA ARG A 118 8.79 -22.26 -20.13
C ARG A 118 7.33 -22.66 -20.33
N LYS A 119 6.97 -23.82 -19.76
CA LYS A 119 5.58 -24.28 -19.62
C LYS A 119 5.03 -23.79 -18.28
N ILE A 120 3.71 -23.60 -18.22
CA ILE A 120 3.02 -23.22 -16.98
C ILE A 120 3.16 -24.34 -15.94
N SER A 121 3.57 -23.99 -14.73
CA SER A 121 3.79 -24.91 -13.62
C SER A 121 2.50 -25.60 -13.17
N LYS A 122 2.63 -26.79 -12.56
CA LYS A 122 1.48 -27.51 -11.96
C LYS A 122 0.81 -26.67 -10.86
N LYS A 123 1.60 -25.98 -10.04
CA LYS A 123 1.11 -25.09 -8.98
C LYS A 123 0.24 -23.98 -9.57
N THR A 124 0.74 -23.27 -10.57
CA THR A 124 -0.02 -22.18 -11.20
C THR A 124 -1.32 -22.66 -11.83
N LYS A 125 -1.33 -23.80 -12.52
CA LYS A 125 -2.58 -24.39 -13.04
C LYS A 125 -3.58 -24.70 -11.92
N LYS A 126 -3.13 -25.35 -10.85
CA LYS A 126 -3.97 -25.67 -9.68
C LYS A 126 -4.55 -24.41 -9.05
N ASP A 127 -3.70 -23.42 -8.76
CA ASP A 127 -4.11 -22.17 -8.10
C ASP A 127 -5.10 -21.37 -8.97
N THR A 128 -4.89 -21.34 -10.29
CA THR A 128 -5.78 -20.65 -11.25
C THR A 128 -7.20 -21.23 -11.24
N ASN A 129 -7.33 -22.53 -11.05
CA ASN A 129 -8.63 -23.21 -11.00
C ASN A 129 -9.29 -23.11 -9.62
N ASN A 130 -8.48 -23.10 -8.55
CA ASN A 130 -9.00 -23.17 -7.18
C ASN A 130 -9.27 -21.79 -6.56
N VAL A 131 -8.56 -20.75 -6.99
CA VAL A 131 -8.77 -19.39 -6.48
C VAL A 131 -9.87 -18.73 -7.29
N SER A 132 -11.05 -18.63 -6.68
CA SER A 132 -12.22 -17.99 -7.25
C SER A 132 -12.95 -17.21 -6.17
N PHE A 133 -13.13 -15.91 -6.39
CA PHE A 133 -13.85 -15.03 -5.44
C PHE A 133 -15.03 -14.34 -6.11
N ASN A 134 -14.77 -13.45 -7.08
CA ASN A 134 -15.83 -12.84 -7.88
C ASN A 134 -16.15 -13.70 -9.10
N LYS A 135 -15.10 -14.18 -9.77
CA LYS A 135 -15.11 -15.09 -10.91
C LYS A 135 -13.79 -15.87 -10.94
N ASN A 136 -13.71 -16.92 -11.75
CA ASN A 136 -12.45 -17.64 -11.97
C ASN A 136 -11.45 -16.74 -12.70
N ILE A 137 -10.15 -16.94 -12.48
CA ILE A 137 -9.09 -16.17 -13.15
C ILE A 137 -9.24 -16.20 -14.68
N SER A 138 -9.58 -17.35 -15.25
CA SER A 138 -9.77 -17.50 -16.70
C SER A 138 -10.89 -16.65 -17.29
N GLU A 139 -11.88 -16.25 -16.48
CA GLU A 139 -12.98 -15.40 -16.94
C GLU A 139 -12.56 -13.92 -17.10
N TYR A 140 -11.37 -13.53 -16.65
CA TYR A 140 -10.85 -12.16 -16.78
C TYR A 140 -10.01 -11.93 -18.03
N PHE A 141 -9.50 -13.00 -18.65
CA PHE A 141 -8.42 -12.90 -19.62
C PHE A 141 -8.71 -13.71 -20.88
N GLU A 142 -8.39 -13.11 -22.03
CA GLU A 142 -8.31 -13.84 -23.30
C GLU A 142 -7.27 -14.98 -23.18
N SER A 143 -7.49 -16.08 -23.90
CA SER A 143 -6.75 -17.34 -23.76
C SER A 143 -5.22 -17.24 -23.94
N GLU A 144 -4.73 -16.52 -24.96
CA GLU A 144 -3.30 -16.34 -25.17
C GLU A 144 -2.70 -15.38 -24.14
N THR A 145 -3.39 -14.28 -23.84
CA THR A 145 -2.97 -13.36 -22.78
C THR A 145 -2.92 -14.04 -21.42
N LEU A 146 -3.91 -14.89 -21.10
CA LEU A 146 -3.93 -15.70 -19.89
C LEU A 146 -2.71 -16.61 -19.83
N SER A 147 -2.39 -17.32 -20.92
CA SER A 147 -1.20 -18.18 -20.99
C SER A 147 0.08 -17.42 -20.63
N SER A 148 0.26 -16.20 -21.17
CA SER A 148 1.38 -15.32 -20.83
C SER A 148 1.36 -14.87 -19.36
N ILE A 149 0.20 -14.52 -18.81
CA ILE A 149 0.05 -14.14 -17.39
C ILE A 149 0.42 -15.31 -16.47
N LEU A 150 0.01 -16.54 -16.78
CA LEU A 150 0.32 -17.72 -15.97
C LEU A 150 1.81 -18.04 -15.97
N LYS A 151 2.49 -17.90 -17.11
CA LYS A 151 3.96 -18.03 -17.17
C LYS A 151 4.67 -16.89 -16.45
N ALA A 152 4.16 -15.66 -16.57
CA ALA A 152 4.71 -14.50 -15.85
C ALA A 152 4.57 -14.65 -14.34
N ARG A 153 3.45 -15.19 -13.87
CA ARG A 153 3.25 -15.55 -12.46
C ARG A 153 4.36 -16.50 -11.99
N ASP A 154 4.63 -17.57 -12.73
CA ASP A 154 5.73 -18.50 -12.38
C ASP A 154 7.09 -17.78 -12.32
N TYR A 155 7.38 -16.91 -13.29
CA TYR A 155 8.62 -16.10 -13.31
C TYR A 155 8.77 -15.25 -12.05
N PHE A 156 7.74 -14.47 -11.66
CA PHE A 156 7.84 -13.58 -10.49
C PHE A 156 7.80 -14.33 -9.15
N ILE A 157 7.26 -15.55 -9.11
CA ILE A 157 7.39 -16.40 -7.93
C ILE A 157 8.84 -16.88 -7.79
N GLU A 158 9.46 -17.34 -8.88
CA GLU A 158 10.81 -17.91 -8.87
C GLU A 158 11.90 -16.85 -8.72
N SER A 159 11.75 -15.70 -9.38
CA SER A 159 12.74 -14.60 -9.38
C SER A 159 12.55 -13.60 -8.24
N LYS A 160 11.69 -13.89 -7.26
CA LYS A 160 11.29 -12.91 -6.24
C LYS A 160 12.52 -12.29 -5.55
N ASP A 161 12.63 -10.98 -5.67
CA ASP A 161 13.66 -10.17 -5.01
C ASP A 161 13.02 -8.85 -4.54
N LEU A 162 12.71 -8.78 -3.24
CA LEU A 162 12.10 -7.60 -2.63
C LEU A 162 13.14 -6.52 -2.27
N GLU A 163 14.44 -6.82 -2.38
CA GLU A 163 15.52 -5.87 -2.13
C GLU A 163 15.91 -5.13 -3.43
N ASP A 164 15.81 -5.79 -4.58
CA ASP A 164 15.99 -5.14 -5.89
C ASP A 164 14.79 -4.24 -6.25
N ALA A 165 15.00 -2.93 -6.16
CA ALA A 165 14.00 -1.93 -6.51
C ALA A 165 13.59 -1.97 -8.00
N ASN A 166 14.46 -2.43 -8.92
CA ASN A 166 14.11 -2.61 -10.33
C ASN A 166 13.09 -3.74 -10.47
N TRP A 167 13.35 -4.89 -9.84
CA TRP A 167 12.41 -6.00 -9.78
C TRP A 167 11.08 -5.55 -9.18
N CYS A 168 11.13 -4.84 -8.05
CA CYS A 168 9.95 -4.32 -7.38
C CYS A 168 9.12 -3.40 -8.30
N LEU A 169 9.76 -2.57 -9.13
CA LEU A 169 9.07 -1.68 -10.07
C LEU A 169 8.41 -2.44 -11.21
N VAL A 170 9.09 -3.41 -11.80
CA VAL A 170 8.54 -4.26 -12.86
C VAL A 170 7.39 -5.11 -12.30
N PHE A 171 7.57 -5.75 -11.15
CA PHE A 171 6.55 -6.52 -10.48
C PHE A 171 5.32 -5.68 -10.10
N SER A 172 5.51 -4.50 -9.50
CA SER A 172 4.41 -3.59 -9.15
C SER A 172 3.64 -3.10 -10.39
N SER A 173 4.35 -2.89 -11.51
CA SER A 173 3.74 -2.54 -12.79
C SER A 173 2.91 -3.70 -13.35
N MET A 174 3.41 -4.93 -13.25
CA MET A 174 2.68 -6.14 -13.62
C MET A 174 1.39 -6.28 -12.81
N LEU A 175 1.45 -6.13 -11.49
CA LEU A 175 0.27 -6.17 -10.61
C LEU A 175 -0.78 -5.12 -10.96
N HIS A 176 -0.37 -3.96 -11.46
CA HIS A 176 -1.29 -2.90 -11.89
C HIS A 176 -2.04 -3.25 -13.17
N ILE A 177 -1.37 -3.84 -14.16
CA ILE A 177 -1.96 -4.12 -15.47
C ILE A 177 -2.84 -5.37 -15.49
N LEU A 178 -2.83 -6.20 -14.45
CA LEU A 178 -3.70 -7.38 -14.35
C LEU A 178 -5.19 -7.05 -14.48
N HIS A 179 -5.66 -5.94 -13.90
CA HIS A 179 -7.08 -5.60 -13.98
C HIS A 179 -7.32 -4.10 -13.87
N GLY A 180 -8.45 -3.66 -14.44
CA GLY A 180 -8.92 -2.29 -14.36
C GLY A 180 -9.93 -1.97 -15.44
N ASN A 181 -10.37 -0.71 -15.49
CA ASN A 181 -11.42 -0.23 -16.40
C ASN A 181 -10.86 0.66 -17.53
N ARG A 182 -9.54 0.64 -17.75
CA ARG A 182 -8.83 1.47 -18.74
C ARG A 182 -8.01 0.58 -19.68
N PRO A 183 -7.52 1.12 -20.81
CA PRO A 183 -6.80 0.33 -21.81
C PRO A 183 -5.54 -0.39 -21.30
N TYR A 184 -4.95 0.02 -20.17
CA TYR A 184 -3.79 -0.65 -19.58
C TYR A 184 -4.09 -2.09 -19.10
N ALA A 185 -5.35 -2.42 -18.79
CA ALA A 185 -5.70 -3.71 -18.22
C ALA A 185 -5.58 -4.83 -19.25
N LEU A 186 -5.03 -5.99 -18.88
CA LEU A 186 -4.57 -7.01 -19.83
C LEU A 186 -5.65 -7.80 -20.60
N SER A 187 -6.94 -7.59 -20.37
CA SER A 187 -7.96 -8.11 -21.30
C SER A 187 -9.32 -7.47 -21.04
N ARG A 188 -10.23 -8.16 -20.33
CA ARG A 188 -11.56 -7.68 -19.98
C ARG A 188 -11.50 -6.55 -18.95
N ARG A 189 -12.58 -5.77 -18.86
CA ARG A 189 -12.67 -4.63 -17.95
C ARG A 189 -13.18 -5.10 -16.59
N SER A 190 -12.50 -4.67 -15.53
CA SER A 190 -12.95 -4.85 -14.14
C SER A 190 -12.77 -3.54 -13.36
N HIS A 191 -13.16 -3.51 -12.10
CA HIS A 191 -12.97 -2.33 -11.27
C HIS A 191 -11.47 -2.08 -10.98
N PRO A 192 -11.00 -0.81 -11.00
CA PRO A 192 -9.57 -0.49 -10.93
C PRO A 192 -8.92 -0.76 -9.58
N LEU A 193 -9.70 -0.81 -8.49
CA LEU A 193 -9.19 -1.10 -7.15
C LEU A 193 -9.31 -2.58 -6.82
N THR A 194 -10.51 -3.13 -6.98
CA THR A 194 -10.88 -4.51 -6.65
C THR A 194 -11.26 -5.26 -7.92
N PRO A 195 -10.78 -6.49 -8.16
CA PRO A 195 -11.18 -7.25 -9.33
C PRO A 195 -12.59 -7.84 -9.12
N TYR A 196 -13.63 -7.04 -9.35
CA TYR A 196 -15.03 -7.49 -9.44
C TYR A 196 -15.27 -8.29 -10.72
N ALA A 197 -16.46 -8.87 -10.88
CA ALA A 197 -16.81 -9.62 -12.09
C ALA A 197 -16.49 -8.81 -13.36
N PRO A 198 -15.72 -9.37 -14.30
CA PRO A 198 -15.28 -8.66 -15.49
C PRO A 198 -16.42 -8.49 -16.51
N SER A 199 -16.30 -7.45 -17.33
CA SER A 199 -17.24 -7.08 -18.39
C SER A 199 -16.51 -6.78 -19.71
N GLY A 200 -17.26 -6.78 -20.81
CA GLY A 200 -16.71 -6.62 -22.16
C GLY A 200 -16.05 -7.88 -22.72
N ASP A 201 -15.48 -7.73 -23.91
CA ASP A 201 -14.97 -8.83 -24.74
C ASP A 201 -13.58 -9.33 -24.29
N PHE A 202 -13.28 -10.57 -24.65
CA PHE A 202 -11.95 -11.17 -24.50
C PHE A 202 -10.99 -10.59 -25.54
N ILE A 203 -10.39 -9.46 -25.20
CA ILE A 203 -9.41 -8.79 -26.07
C ILE A 203 -8.03 -9.38 -25.80
N LYS A 204 -7.38 -9.88 -26.87
CA LYS A 204 -5.98 -10.29 -26.85
C LYS A 204 -5.08 -9.07 -26.66
N LYS A 205 -4.21 -9.12 -25.67
CA LYS A 205 -3.22 -8.08 -25.38
C LYS A 205 -1.85 -8.68 -25.12
N ASP A 206 -0.84 -8.06 -25.71
CA ASP A 206 0.54 -8.42 -25.47
C ASP A 206 0.98 -7.96 -24.08
N LEU A 207 1.43 -8.92 -23.25
CA LEU A 207 1.80 -8.68 -21.86
C LEU A 207 3.04 -7.78 -21.76
N ILE A 208 4.07 -8.05 -22.57
CA ILE A 208 5.36 -7.36 -22.51
C ILE A 208 5.19 -5.89 -22.89
N ASN A 209 4.47 -5.59 -23.97
CA ASN A 209 4.20 -4.22 -24.42
C ASN A 209 3.46 -3.40 -23.36
N HIS A 210 2.44 -3.98 -22.70
CA HIS A 210 1.70 -3.30 -21.64
C HIS A 210 2.57 -3.08 -20.39
N LEU A 211 3.41 -4.07 -20.05
CA LEU A 211 4.32 -4.00 -18.93
C LEU A 211 5.40 -2.93 -19.16
N GLN A 212 6.08 -2.95 -20.31
CA GLN A 212 7.06 -1.93 -20.71
C GLN A 212 6.46 -0.53 -20.66
N THR A 213 5.27 -0.34 -21.27
CA THR A 213 4.58 0.95 -21.26
C THR A 213 4.36 1.45 -19.83
N LYS A 214 3.94 0.58 -18.91
CA LYS A 214 3.71 0.96 -17.52
C LYS A 214 5.02 1.23 -16.77
N VAL A 215 6.04 0.40 -16.95
CA VAL A 215 7.35 0.51 -16.28
C VAL A 215 8.03 1.80 -16.68
N PHE A 216 8.24 2.05 -17.97
CA PHE A 216 8.98 3.22 -18.43
C PHE A 216 8.22 4.53 -18.19
N LYS A 217 6.88 4.50 -18.23
CA LYS A 217 6.08 5.65 -17.79
C LYS A 217 6.31 5.94 -16.30
N SER A 218 6.36 4.91 -15.45
CA SER A 218 6.59 5.08 -14.01
C SER A 218 8.02 5.57 -13.72
N LEU A 219 9.02 5.04 -14.43
CA LEU A 219 10.42 5.53 -14.38
C LEU A 219 10.51 7.01 -14.76
N SER A 220 9.82 7.45 -15.81
CA SER A 220 9.83 8.85 -16.25
C SER A 220 9.29 9.82 -15.20
N TYR A 221 8.34 9.38 -14.36
CA TYR A 221 7.88 10.17 -13.22
C TYR A 221 8.90 10.14 -12.10
N LYS A 222 9.46 8.96 -11.81
CA LYS A 222 10.38 8.73 -10.69
C LYS A 222 11.70 9.51 -10.86
N GLN A 223 12.23 9.60 -12.08
CA GLN A 223 13.47 10.34 -12.38
C GLN A 223 13.37 11.85 -12.11
N LYS A 224 12.16 12.41 -12.01
CA LYS A 224 11.94 13.84 -11.75
C LYS A 224 11.81 14.15 -10.25
N LEU A 225 11.84 13.13 -9.39
CA LEU A 225 11.62 13.29 -7.96
C LEU A 225 12.95 13.41 -7.22
N PRO A 226 13.05 14.32 -6.23
CA PRO A 226 14.23 14.44 -5.38
C PRO A 226 14.21 13.34 -4.30
N LEU A 227 14.35 12.08 -4.71
CA LEU A 227 14.29 10.95 -3.79
C LEU A 227 15.55 10.88 -2.91
N ASN A 228 15.37 10.50 -1.65
CA ASN A 228 16.46 10.29 -0.72
C ASN A 228 17.16 8.97 -1.07
N LYS A 229 18.49 8.93 -0.95
CA LYS A 229 19.26 7.69 -1.13
C LYS A 229 19.21 6.80 0.11
N GLU A 230 18.96 7.40 1.27
CA GLU A 230 18.79 6.70 2.52
C GLU A 230 17.32 6.41 2.79
N PHE A 231 17.02 5.14 3.02
CA PHE A 231 15.72 4.64 3.43
C PHE A 231 15.88 3.23 4.03
N GLU A 232 14.81 2.74 4.63
CA GLU A 232 14.71 1.35 5.09
C GLU A 232 13.33 0.80 4.68
N VAL A 233 13.29 -0.37 4.04
CA VAL A 233 12.05 -1.09 3.74
C VAL A 233 12.14 -2.46 4.37
N ILE A 234 11.14 -2.81 5.17
CA ILE A 234 11.11 -4.01 6.00
C ILE A 234 9.86 -4.80 5.63
N GLN A 235 10.02 -6.11 5.48
CA GLN A 235 8.91 -7.05 5.45
C GLN A 235 8.83 -7.78 6.78
N GLU A 236 8.00 -7.32 7.71
CA GLU A 236 7.83 -7.96 9.01
C GLU A 236 6.42 -7.76 9.56
N ASN A 237 5.98 -8.70 10.40
CA ASN A 237 4.83 -8.49 11.25
C ASN A 237 5.14 -7.33 12.22
N VAL A 238 4.25 -6.33 12.28
CA VAL A 238 4.44 -5.19 13.18
C VAL A 238 4.66 -5.60 14.65
N LEU A 239 4.16 -6.78 15.06
CA LEU A 239 4.36 -7.34 16.40
C LEU A 239 5.80 -7.85 16.65
N SER A 240 6.68 -7.75 15.66
CA SER A 240 8.10 -8.09 15.73
C SER A 240 8.99 -6.94 15.23
N ILE A 241 8.42 -5.75 14.97
CA ILE A 241 9.14 -4.66 14.29
C ILE A 241 10.32 -4.13 15.10
N SER A 242 10.29 -4.22 16.43
CA SER A 242 11.39 -3.81 17.30
C SER A 242 12.70 -4.54 17.02
N LYS A 243 12.62 -5.77 16.49
CA LYS A 243 13.78 -6.60 16.15
C LYS A 243 14.27 -6.37 14.72
N ALA A 244 13.39 -5.92 13.84
CA ALA A 244 13.67 -5.77 12.41
C ALA A 244 14.10 -4.34 12.04
N GLN A 245 13.54 -3.32 12.68
CA GLN A 245 13.86 -1.92 12.37
C GLN A 245 15.25 -1.55 12.91
N LYS A 246 16.16 -1.18 12.00
CA LYS A 246 17.57 -0.91 12.32
C LYS A 246 17.81 0.51 12.82
N ARG A 247 16.99 1.46 12.38
CA ARG A 247 17.12 2.89 12.73
C ARG A 247 16.03 3.30 13.72
N VAL A 248 16.34 4.19 14.67
CA VAL A 248 15.33 4.77 15.56
C VAL A 248 14.72 6.01 14.89
N ALA A 249 13.40 6.04 14.75
CA ALA A 249 12.67 7.11 14.08
C ALA A 249 12.52 8.36 14.97
N ASP A 250 12.51 9.55 14.36
CA ASP A 250 12.19 10.82 15.02
C ASP A 250 10.67 10.99 15.20
N CYS A 251 9.89 10.46 14.25
CA CYS A 251 8.44 10.34 14.38
C CYS A 251 7.91 9.11 13.65
N ILE A 252 6.76 8.61 14.10
CA ILE A 252 5.97 7.61 13.40
C ILE A 252 4.72 8.30 12.86
N ILE A 253 4.47 8.15 11.56
CA ILE A 253 3.23 8.61 10.93
C ILE A 253 2.67 7.44 10.14
N THR A 254 1.47 6.99 10.48
CA THR A 254 0.91 5.78 9.88
C THR A 254 -0.62 5.79 9.83
N SER A 255 -1.16 4.93 8.97
CA SER A 255 -2.60 4.70 8.82
C SER A 255 -2.85 3.20 9.01
N PRO A 256 -2.93 2.72 10.26
CA PRO A 256 -3.06 1.29 10.51
C PRO A 256 -4.42 0.77 9.99
N PRO A 257 -4.57 -0.56 9.81
CA PRO A 257 -5.81 -1.12 9.30
C PRO A 257 -7.02 -0.76 10.17
N PHE A 258 -8.08 -0.22 9.57
CA PHE A 258 -9.25 0.24 10.34
C PHE A 258 -10.02 -0.95 10.93
N ALA A 259 -10.62 -0.77 12.10
CA ALA A 259 -11.38 -1.79 12.84
C ALA A 259 -12.44 -2.56 12.02
N SER A 260 -13.00 -1.91 11.00
CA SER A 260 -14.03 -2.45 10.10
C SER A 260 -13.56 -2.57 8.65
N SER A 261 -12.27 -2.34 8.41
CA SER A 261 -11.67 -2.40 7.08
C SER A 261 -11.89 -3.79 6.50
N THR A 262 -12.36 -3.82 5.27
CA THR A 262 -12.49 -5.01 4.45
C THR A 262 -11.17 -5.76 4.43
N ARG A 263 -11.21 -7.09 4.58
CA ARG A 263 -10.06 -7.99 4.41
C ARG A 263 -9.15 -7.51 3.26
N PHE A 264 -8.05 -6.83 3.57
CA PHE A 264 -7.19 -6.15 2.59
C PHE A 264 -6.73 -7.08 1.46
N TYR A 265 -6.43 -8.33 1.84
CA TYR A 265 -6.04 -9.37 0.92
C TYR A 265 -7.16 -9.76 -0.07
N MET A 266 -8.44 -9.64 0.33
CA MET A 266 -9.58 -9.90 -0.54
C MET A 266 -9.79 -8.78 -1.55
N THR A 267 -9.55 -7.52 -1.19
CA THR A 267 -9.68 -6.42 -2.15
C THR A 267 -8.60 -6.46 -3.23
N ASN A 268 -7.48 -7.12 -2.94
CA ASN A 268 -6.35 -7.30 -3.84
C ASN A 268 -6.16 -8.77 -4.26
N TRP A 269 -7.21 -9.59 -4.20
CA TRP A 269 -7.09 -11.05 -4.32
C TRP A 269 -6.37 -11.52 -5.59
N MET A 270 -6.61 -10.88 -6.73
CA MET A 270 -5.93 -11.23 -7.98
C MET A 270 -4.43 -10.87 -7.96
N ARG A 271 -4.07 -9.79 -7.27
CA ARG A 271 -2.66 -9.41 -7.09
C ARG A 271 -1.96 -10.40 -6.17
N PHE A 272 -2.59 -10.77 -5.04
CA PHE A 272 -2.06 -11.80 -4.13
C PHE A 272 -1.94 -13.16 -4.81
N TRP A 273 -2.94 -13.56 -5.60
CA TRP A 273 -2.86 -14.76 -6.43
C TRP A 273 -1.66 -14.71 -7.36
N PHE A 274 -1.43 -13.59 -8.05
CA PHE A 274 -0.27 -13.41 -8.93
C PHE A 274 1.05 -13.43 -8.16
N SER A 275 1.09 -12.89 -6.93
CA SER A 275 2.25 -12.96 -6.03
C SER A 275 2.58 -14.35 -5.49
N GLY A 276 1.80 -15.38 -5.87
CA GLY A 276 2.06 -16.78 -5.55
C GLY A 276 1.04 -17.44 -4.64
N TRP A 277 0.03 -16.71 -4.15
CA TRP A 277 -0.97 -17.27 -3.25
C TRP A 277 -1.89 -18.27 -3.97
N GLY A 278 -2.12 -19.40 -3.32
CA GLY A 278 -3.19 -20.35 -3.61
C GLY A 278 -4.36 -20.19 -2.63
N ILE A 279 -5.35 -21.07 -2.73
CA ILE A 279 -6.56 -21.00 -1.89
C ILE A 279 -6.26 -21.18 -0.39
N ASP A 280 -5.25 -21.98 -0.07
CA ASP A 280 -4.83 -22.25 1.30
C ASP A 280 -4.26 -20.98 1.96
N ASP A 281 -3.41 -20.23 1.24
CA ASP A 281 -2.90 -18.93 1.69
C ASP A 281 -4.03 -17.94 2.00
N PHE A 282 -5.06 -17.88 1.14
CA PHE A 282 -6.24 -17.03 1.37
C PHE A 282 -7.07 -17.46 2.60
N ASN A 283 -7.12 -18.76 2.87
CA ASN A 283 -7.80 -19.29 4.04
C ASN A 283 -7.02 -18.98 5.33
N ASP A 284 -5.69 -19.09 5.29
CA ASP A 284 -4.81 -18.82 6.43
C ASP A 284 -4.56 -17.34 6.68
N ALA A 285 -4.66 -16.47 5.67
CA ALA A 285 -4.57 -15.01 5.85
C ALA A 285 -5.61 -14.46 6.84
N LYS A 286 -6.70 -15.20 7.10
CA LYS A 286 -7.66 -14.89 8.18
C LYS A 286 -7.04 -14.92 9.59
N LYS A 287 -5.86 -15.52 9.77
CA LYS A 287 -5.17 -15.65 11.06
C LYS A 287 -4.07 -14.59 11.25
N SER A 288 -3.40 -14.22 10.16
CA SER A 288 -2.17 -13.40 10.22
C SER A 288 -2.42 -11.88 10.08
N PHE A 289 -3.49 -11.46 9.41
CA PHE A 289 -3.79 -10.03 9.25
C PHE A 289 -4.49 -9.46 10.48
N ILE A 290 -4.09 -8.27 10.93
CA ILE A 290 -4.68 -7.62 12.11
C ILE A 290 -6.19 -7.42 11.95
N GLU A 291 -6.65 -7.06 10.74
CA GLU A 291 -8.06 -6.85 10.40
C GLU A 291 -8.94 -8.10 10.61
N SER A 292 -8.35 -9.31 10.53
CA SER A 292 -9.08 -10.57 10.67
C SER A 292 -9.10 -11.10 12.11
N LYS A 293 -8.30 -10.54 13.01
CA LYS A 293 -8.27 -10.85 14.46
C LYS A 293 -9.39 -10.18 15.27
N LYS A 294 -10.64 -10.34 14.83
CA LYS A 294 -11.83 -9.77 15.50
C LYS A 294 -11.99 -10.16 16.98
N LYS A 295 -11.38 -11.27 17.42
CA LYS A 295 -11.47 -11.79 18.80
C LYS A 295 -10.61 -11.03 19.82
N GLU A 296 -9.55 -10.34 19.39
CA GLU A 296 -8.66 -9.58 20.29
C GLU A 296 -9.10 -8.10 20.47
N GLY A 297 -10.07 -7.65 19.67
CA GLY A 297 -10.58 -6.27 19.75
C GLY A 297 -9.50 -5.22 19.46
N MET A 298 -9.54 -4.10 20.18
CA MET A 298 -8.51 -3.06 20.08
C MET A 298 -7.27 -3.35 20.95
N ASN A 299 -7.27 -4.42 21.75
CA ASN A 299 -6.16 -4.71 22.66
C ASN A 299 -4.87 -5.11 21.94
N ILE A 300 -4.95 -5.59 20.69
CA ILE A 300 -3.76 -5.81 19.85
C ILE A 300 -2.90 -4.55 19.69
N TYR A 301 -3.52 -3.35 19.80
CA TYR A 301 -2.76 -2.10 19.76
C TYR A 301 -1.85 -1.92 20.97
N LYS A 302 -2.09 -2.60 22.10
CA LYS A 302 -1.14 -2.58 23.23
C LYS A 302 0.17 -3.21 22.83
N ASP A 303 0.11 -4.40 22.22
CA ASP A 303 1.29 -5.13 21.75
C ASP A 303 2.00 -4.35 20.62
N ILE A 304 1.23 -3.73 19.73
CA ILE A 304 1.80 -2.84 18.68
C ILE A 304 2.54 -1.67 19.32
N PHE A 305 1.94 -0.97 20.28
CA PHE A 305 2.59 0.18 20.94
C PHE A 305 3.85 -0.25 21.70
N LEU A 306 3.83 -1.42 22.36
CA LEU A 306 5.02 -1.98 23.01
C LEU A 306 6.16 -2.21 22.01
N GLU A 307 5.87 -2.74 20.84
CA GLU A 307 6.84 -2.98 19.78
C GLU A 307 7.30 -1.68 19.08
N LEU A 308 6.46 -0.65 19.01
CA LEU A 308 6.82 0.66 18.45
C LEU A 308 7.62 1.54 19.42
N LYS A 309 7.49 1.33 20.74
CA LYS A 309 8.19 2.13 21.74
C LYS A 309 9.72 2.19 21.53
N PRO A 310 10.45 1.07 21.37
CA PRO A 310 11.90 1.11 21.19
C PRO A 310 12.33 1.60 19.79
N THR A 311 11.40 1.67 18.82
CA THR A 311 11.70 2.06 17.43
C THR A 311 11.52 3.57 17.18
N LEU A 312 11.01 4.30 18.18
CA LEU A 312 10.76 5.73 18.18
C LEU A 312 11.60 6.40 19.27
N LYS A 313 12.22 7.56 19.00
CA LYS A 313 12.97 8.32 20.01
C LYS A 313 12.05 8.75 21.17
N THR A 314 12.60 8.88 22.37
CA THR A 314 11.94 9.56 23.49
C THR A 314 11.60 11.00 23.08
N GLY A 315 10.38 11.47 23.39
CA GLY A 315 9.81 12.73 22.90
C GLY A 315 9.35 12.70 21.43
N GLY A 316 9.55 11.57 20.74
CA GLY A 316 9.08 11.35 19.37
C GLY A 316 7.56 11.22 19.32
N ASN A 317 6.95 11.75 18.26
CA ASN A 317 5.50 11.70 18.09
C ASN A 317 5.07 10.44 17.31
N LEU A 318 4.04 9.75 17.79
CA LEU A 318 3.32 8.70 17.09
C LEU A 318 1.96 9.24 16.62
N VAL A 319 1.79 9.32 15.30
CA VAL A 319 0.60 9.88 14.65
C VAL A 319 -0.16 8.78 13.93
N LEU A 320 -1.38 8.53 14.39
CA LEU A 320 -2.29 7.55 13.82
C LEU A 320 -3.41 8.22 13.04
N HIS A 321 -3.52 7.91 11.75
CA HIS A 321 -4.67 8.24 10.92
C HIS A 321 -5.63 7.04 10.86
N VAL A 322 -6.75 7.13 11.56
CA VAL A 322 -7.74 6.05 11.70
C VAL A 322 -9.13 6.49 11.24
N GLY A 323 -10.05 5.53 11.08
CA GLY A 323 -11.41 5.78 10.64
C GLY A 323 -12.46 5.57 11.73
N LYS A 324 -13.50 6.41 11.69
CA LYS A 324 -14.76 6.21 12.39
C LYS A 324 -15.84 5.82 11.38
N ASN A 325 -16.61 4.77 11.67
CA ASN A 325 -17.79 4.35 10.91
C ASN A 325 -19.03 4.31 11.83
N SER A 326 -20.19 3.91 11.30
CA SER A 326 -21.44 3.84 12.08
C SER A 326 -21.43 2.79 13.20
N LYS A 327 -20.51 1.82 13.16
CA LYS A 327 -20.39 0.72 14.14
C LYS A 327 -19.23 0.91 15.11
N VAL A 328 -18.14 1.56 14.68
CA VAL A 328 -16.91 1.68 15.47
C VAL A 328 -16.30 3.07 15.31
N ASP A 329 -16.09 3.75 16.45
CA ASP A 329 -15.23 4.93 16.59
C ASP A 329 -13.85 4.44 17.07
N MET A 330 -12.93 4.23 16.13
CA MET A 330 -11.63 3.65 16.43
C MET A 330 -10.77 4.61 17.27
N GLY A 331 -10.84 5.91 16.99
CA GLY A 331 -10.06 6.89 17.73
C GLY A 331 -10.50 7.06 19.17
N ALA A 332 -11.80 7.00 19.45
CA ALA A 332 -12.28 6.96 20.84
C ALA A 332 -11.76 5.73 21.59
N LYS A 333 -11.87 4.54 20.98
CA LYS A 333 -11.43 3.29 21.61
C LYS A 333 -9.92 3.24 21.87
N LEU A 334 -9.10 3.81 20.99
CA LEU A 334 -7.65 3.86 21.21
C LEU A 334 -7.28 4.76 22.38
N ILE A 335 -8.00 5.87 22.59
CA ILE A 335 -7.72 6.80 23.71
C ILE A 335 -8.14 6.19 25.06
N GLU A 336 -9.14 5.31 25.08
CA GLU A 336 -9.55 4.59 26.29
C GLU A 336 -8.53 3.52 26.73
N ILE A 337 -7.59 3.16 25.85
CA ILE A 337 -6.55 2.18 26.15
C ILE A 337 -5.34 2.89 26.76
N ASP A 338 -4.93 2.42 27.94
CA ASP A 338 -3.63 2.76 28.51
C ASP A 338 -2.50 2.09 27.70
N PHE A 339 -1.58 2.91 27.22
CA PHE A 339 -0.39 2.50 26.47
C PHE A 339 0.86 2.88 27.27
N PRO A 340 1.41 1.97 28.10
CA PRO A 340 2.55 2.27 28.95
C PRO A 340 3.73 2.83 28.15
N GLY A 341 4.21 4.01 28.55
CA GLY A 341 5.30 4.70 27.85
C GLY A 341 4.86 5.59 26.69
N PHE A 342 3.57 5.79 26.48
CA PHE A 342 3.05 6.78 25.55
C PHE A 342 2.08 7.73 26.27
N SER A 343 2.29 9.02 26.08
CA SER A 343 1.39 10.06 26.58
C SER A 343 0.47 10.52 25.45
N PHE A 344 -0.85 10.54 25.69
CA PHE A 344 -1.80 11.12 24.74
C PHE A 344 -1.60 12.64 24.64
N VAL A 345 -1.48 13.15 23.42
CA VAL A 345 -1.22 14.58 23.15
C VAL A 345 -2.46 15.29 22.62
N ASP A 346 -3.07 14.76 21.55
CA ASP A 346 -4.24 15.40 20.92
C ASP A 346 -5.03 14.40 20.05
N LYS A 347 -6.31 14.73 19.82
CA LYS A 347 -7.17 14.07 18.83
C LYS A 347 -7.89 15.11 17.98
N PHE A 348 -7.78 14.96 16.67
CA PHE A 348 -8.61 15.67 15.72
C PHE A 348 -9.56 14.73 14.99
N THR A 349 -10.81 15.15 14.79
CA THR A 349 -11.81 14.38 14.03
C THR A 349 -12.35 15.25 12.90
N GLU A 350 -12.17 14.77 11.67
CA GLU A 350 -12.66 15.39 10.46
C GLU A 350 -13.85 14.59 9.90
N SER A 351 -15.02 15.23 9.77
CA SER A 351 -16.16 14.58 9.13
C SER A 351 -15.94 14.44 7.61
N VAL A 352 -16.30 13.27 7.07
CA VAL A 352 -16.35 13.00 5.63
C VAL A 352 -17.75 12.59 5.15
N ALA A 353 -18.76 12.71 6.01
CA ALA A 353 -20.14 12.33 5.69
C ALA A 353 -20.74 13.10 4.50
N PHE A 354 -20.19 14.27 4.14
CA PHE A 354 -20.68 15.16 3.08
C PHE A 354 -19.82 15.18 1.81
N SER A 355 -18.73 14.42 1.74
CA SER A 355 -17.80 14.46 0.61
C SER A 355 -18.12 13.37 -0.43
N GLU A 356 -18.48 13.82 -1.65
CA GLU A 356 -18.71 13.09 -2.92
C GLU A 356 -20.16 12.61 -3.21
N LYS A 357 -21.01 13.57 -3.59
CA LYS A 357 -22.00 13.34 -4.67
C LYS A 357 -21.20 13.18 -5.96
N HIS A 358 -21.15 11.97 -6.54
CA HIS A 358 -21.19 11.67 -7.99
C HIS A 358 -20.90 10.17 -8.23
N GLY A 359 -21.96 9.37 -8.31
CA GLY A 359 -22.04 8.29 -9.29
C GLY A 359 -21.36 6.93 -9.05
N VAL A 360 -20.89 6.57 -7.84
CA VAL A 360 -20.48 5.18 -7.55
C VAL A 360 -20.96 4.74 -6.17
N LYS A 361 -21.60 3.56 -6.10
CA LYS A 361 -22.18 2.93 -4.89
C LYS A 361 -21.14 2.26 -3.96
N ASP A 362 -19.87 2.62 -4.05
CA ASP A 362 -18.83 2.04 -3.19
C ASP A 362 -18.44 3.06 -2.11
N LYS A 363 -19.40 3.34 -1.22
CA LYS A 363 -19.13 4.12 0.00
C LYS A 363 -18.27 3.25 0.91
N GLY A 364 -17.02 3.64 1.12
CA GLY A 364 -16.29 3.19 2.30
C GLY A 364 -17.16 3.46 3.54
N SER A 365 -17.22 2.52 4.48
CA SER A 365 -18.06 2.66 5.68
C SER A 365 -17.66 3.82 6.61
N THR A 366 -16.50 4.43 6.37
CA THR A 366 -15.94 5.54 7.15
C THR A 366 -16.75 6.82 6.97
N VAL A 367 -17.24 7.37 8.08
CA VAL A 367 -18.00 8.64 8.15
C VAL A 367 -17.16 9.80 8.67
N ALA A 368 -16.03 9.53 9.32
CA ALA A 368 -15.04 10.53 9.74
C ALA A 368 -13.61 9.94 9.74
N HIS A 369 -12.63 10.78 9.41
CA HIS A 369 -11.21 10.51 9.65
C HIS A 369 -10.81 11.06 11.01
N GLN A 370 -9.99 10.32 11.73
CA GLN A 370 -9.49 10.71 13.05
C GLN A 370 -7.97 10.66 13.04
N TYR A 371 -7.36 11.67 13.64
CA TYR A 371 -5.93 11.82 13.78
C TYR A 371 -5.64 11.82 15.27
N ILE A 372 -4.84 10.87 15.73
CA ILE A 372 -4.50 10.70 17.14
C ILE A 372 -3.00 10.88 17.28
N VAL A 373 -2.59 11.69 18.23
CA VAL A 373 -1.19 11.99 18.51
C VAL A 373 -0.84 11.48 19.90
N TYR A 374 0.20 10.65 19.96
CA TYR A 374 0.86 10.25 21.19
C TYR A 374 2.32 10.70 21.17
N GLU A 375 2.93 10.84 22.34
CA GLU A 375 4.36 11.11 22.52
C GLU A 375 5.01 9.96 23.29
N ASN A 376 6.15 9.48 22.80
CA ASN A 376 6.92 8.44 23.47
C ASN A 376 7.60 8.99 24.73
N SER A 377 7.18 8.52 25.91
CA SER A 377 7.55 9.04 27.24
C SER A 377 8.76 8.32 27.85
#